data_AF-A0A352VB84-F1
#
_entry.id   AF-A0A352VB84-F1
#
_cell.length_a   1.000
_cell.length_b   1.000
_cell.length_c   1.000
_cell.angle_alpha   90.00
_cell.angle_beta   90.00
_cell.angle_gamma   90.00
#
_symmetry.space_group_name_H-M   'P 1'
#
loop_
_entity.id
_entity.type
_entity.pdbx_description
1 polymer ?
#
loop_
_entity_poly.entity_id
_entity_poly.type
_entity_poly.pdbx_seq_one_letter_code
_entity_poly.pdbx_strand_id
1 'polypeptide(L)'
;MFENYIIKFDTNQIISNSYQKQDNGTYNLIEKNPKNLHKLWKEIRKFRFDKDIVVIKDVWHFVYETNEDIGFSILSFLDNFLTPDTKRIFLICLQGFGVLIIFLYYLYSKEWYQFFPLAMIISGALGNVIDRIMRGYVVDFVMWIFKFIPHRLFNPWPIFNLADVYTVIGAIALFIMIMIFDSSEKNK
;
A
#
# COMPACT_ATOMS: atom_id res chain seq x y z
N MET A 1 12.87 -5.12 -30.87
CA MET A 1 13.56 -5.76 -29.72
C MET A 1 12.79 -5.56 -28.40
N PHE A 2 11.45 -5.42 -28.41
CA PHE A 2 10.63 -5.11 -27.23
C PHE A 2 9.44 -6.07 -27.00
N GLU A 3 9.31 -7.15 -27.77
CA GLU A 3 8.12 -8.03 -27.71
C GLU A 3 8.19 -9.14 -26.64
N ASN A 4 9.31 -9.32 -25.94
CA ASN A 4 9.49 -10.43 -24.98
C ASN A 4 9.33 -10.03 -23.50
N TYR A 5 8.85 -8.82 -23.19
CA TYR A 5 8.79 -8.30 -21.81
C TYR A 5 7.39 -8.31 -21.17
N ILE A 6 6.36 -8.78 -21.89
CA ILE A 6 5.01 -8.95 -21.34
C ILE A 6 4.76 -10.45 -21.21
N ILE A 7 4.86 -10.97 -20.00
CA ILE A 7 4.46 -12.35 -19.72
C ILE A 7 2.93 -12.44 -19.92
N LYS A 8 2.50 -13.35 -20.80
CA LYS A 8 1.10 -13.79 -20.89
C LYS A 8 0.66 -14.28 -19.52
N PHE A 9 -0.34 -13.63 -18.95
CA PHE A 9 -1.06 -14.11 -17.78
C PHE A 9 -1.56 -15.53 -18.05
N ASP A 10 -1.03 -16.54 -17.34
CA ASP A 10 -1.68 -17.85 -17.30
C ASP A 10 -2.81 -17.80 -16.28
N THR A 11 -3.94 -17.25 -16.71
CA THR A 11 -5.20 -17.17 -15.94
C THR A 11 -5.67 -18.54 -15.45
N ASN A 12 -5.18 -19.65 -16.02
CA ASN A 12 -5.53 -21.00 -15.59
C ASN A 12 -5.01 -21.36 -14.19
N GLN A 13 -3.91 -20.75 -13.74
CA GLN A 13 -3.30 -21.08 -12.43
C GLN A 13 -4.05 -20.46 -11.24
N ILE A 14 -4.69 -19.30 -11.45
CA ILE A 14 -5.52 -18.64 -10.42
C ILE A 14 -6.86 -19.38 -10.27
N ILE A 15 -7.38 -19.94 -11.37
CA ILE A 15 -8.66 -20.63 -11.41
C ILE A 15 -8.55 -22.03 -10.76
N SER A 16 -7.43 -22.74 -10.89
CA SER A 16 -7.29 -24.11 -10.36
C SER A 16 -7.39 -24.24 -8.84
N ASN A 17 -7.14 -23.17 -8.09
CA ASN A 17 -7.20 -23.20 -6.62
C ASN A 17 -8.60 -22.94 -6.06
N SER A 18 -9.59 -22.60 -6.89
CA SER A 18 -10.97 -22.29 -6.45
C SER A 18 -12.08 -22.83 -7.37
N TYR A 19 -11.73 -23.46 -8.49
CA TYR A 19 -12.65 -23.98 -9.50
C TYR A 19 -12.19 -25.36 -9.94
N GLN A 20 -13.13 -26.29 -10.10
CA GLN A 20 -12.83 -27.56 -10.77
C GLN A 20 -13.09 -27.43 -12.27
N LYS A 21 -12.13 -27.92 -13.06
CA LYS A 21 -12.21 -27.98 -14.52
C LYS A 21 -12.95 -29.25 -14.91
N GLN A 22 -14.02 -29.14 -15.70
CA GLN A 22 -14.67 -30.31 -16.32
C GLN A 22 -14.00 -30.69 -17.64
N ASP A 23 -14.26 -31.93 -18.09
CA ASP A 23 -13.70 -32.53 -19.31
C ASP A 23 -14.05 -31.77 -20.61
N ASN A 24 -15.04 -30.86 -20.56
CA ASN A 24 -15.47 -30.01 -21.67
C ASN A 24 -14.87 -28.59 -21.65
N GLY A 25 -13.96 -28.28 -20.71
CA GLY A 25 -13.23 -27.01 -20.68
C GLY A 25 -13.96 -25.82 -20.03
N THR A 26 -15.16 -26.01 -19.49
CA THR A 26 -15.87 -24.99 -18.68
C THR A 26 -15.51 -25.08 -17.18
N TYR A 27 -15.47 -23.91 -16.50
CA TYR A 27 -15.14 -23.78 -15.08
C TYR A 27 -16.35 -23.28 -14.29
N ASN A 28 -16.81 -24.04 -13.29
CA ASN A 28 -17.84 -23.58 -12.36
C ASN A 28 -17.21 -23.11 -11.04
N LEU A 29 -17.71 -22.00 -10.50
CA LEU A 29 -17.48 -21.60 -9.11
C LEU A 29 -17.77 -22.82 -8.23
N ILE A 30 -16.82 -23.24 -7.39
CA ILE A 30 -17.14 -24.18 -6.33
C ILE A 30 -18.11 -23.46 -5.40
N GLU A 31 -19.40 -23.73 -5.55
CA GLU A 31 -20.46 -23.21 -4.70
C GLU A 31 -20.31 -23.83 -3.31
N LYS A 32 -19.33 -23.33 -2.54
CA LYS A 32 -19.25 -23.54 -1.10
C LYS A 32 -20.03 -22.40 -0.48
N ASN A 33 -21.36 -22.57 -0.42
CA ASN A 33 -22.24 -21.73 0.38
C ASN A 33 -21.75 -21.76 1.84
N PRO A 34 -20.97 -20.76 2.30
CA PRO A 34 -20.35 -20.84 3.60
C PRO A 34 -21.36 -20.24 4.56
N LYS A 35 -22.17 -21.10 5.18
CA LYS A 35 -23.07 -20.71 6.30
C LYS A 35 -22.33 -20.05 7.48
N ASN A 36 -20.99 -19.94 7.40
CA ASN A 36 -20.15 -19.33 8.41
C ASN A 36 -19.22 -18.29 7.74
N LEU A 37 -19.66 -17.04 7.77
CA LEU A 37 -18.92 -15.87 7.27
C LEU A 37 -17.48 -15.84 7.81
N HIS A 38 -17.23 -16.29 9.05
CA HIS A 38 -15.88 -16.34 9.63
C HIS A 38 -14.93 -17.28 8.85
N LYS A 39 -15.46 -18.39 8.30
CA LYS A 39 -14.67 -19.33 7.50
C LYS A 39 -14.43 -18.78 6.09
N LEU A 40 -15.42 -18.13 5.49
CA LEU A 40 -15.25 -17.40 4.24
C LEU A 40 -14.20 -16.28 4.38
N TRP A 41 -14.27 -15.50 5.46
CA TRP A 41 -13.27 -14.49 5.80
C TRP A 41 -11.88 -15.08 6.05
N LYS A 42 -11.76 -16.32 6.57
CA LYS A 42 -10.48 -17.03 6.68
C LYS A 42 -9.94 -17.49 5.33
N GLU A 43 -10.78 -17.95 4.41
CA GLU A 43 -10.37 -18.35 3.06
C GLU A 43 -10.05 -17.15 2.18
N ILE A 44 -10.80 -16.05 2.26
CA ILE A 44 -10.47 -14.78 1.57
C ILE A 44 -9.14 -14.21 2.08
N ARG A 45 -8.81 -14.37 3.38
CA ARG A 45 -7.49 -14.03 3.92
C ARG A 45 -6.33 -14.85 3.35
N LYS A 46 -6.61 -15.97 2.67
CA LYS A 46 -5.61 -16.77 1.94
C LYS A 46 -5.32 -16.23 0.54
N PHE A 47 -5.93 -15.12 0.10
CA PHE A 47 -5.39 -14.29 -0.99
C PHE A 47 -4.10 -13.53 -0.56
N ARG A 48 -3.39 -14.06 0.43
CA ARG A 48 -1.97 -13.85 0.64
C ARG A 48 -1.28 -14.44 -0.58
N PHE A 49 -0.43 -13.67 -1.26
CA PHE A 49 0.39 -14.25 -2.31
C PHE A 49 1.31 -15.29 -1.66
N ASP A 50 1.03 -16.58 -1.82
CA ASP A 50 1.92 -17.66 -1.35
C ASP A 50 3.25 -17.68 -2.13
N LYS A 51 3.32 -16.94 -3.25
CA LYS A 51 4.51 -16.77 -4.09
C LYS A 51 4.57 -15.34 -4.62
N ASP A 52 5.78 -14.78 -4.59
CA ASP A 52 6.10 -13.49 -5.20
C ASP A 52 5.69 -13.49 -6.69
N ILE A 53 4.94 -12.49 -7.09
CA ILE A 53 4.58 -12.28 -8.50
C ILE A 53 5.64 -11.37 -9.11
N VAL A 54 6.47 -11.93 -9.98
CA VAL A 54 7.47 -11.17 -10.73
C VAL A 54 6.76 -10.42 -11.86
N VAL A 55 6.70 -9.09 -11.78
CA VAL A 55 6.15 -8.22 -12.83
C VAL A 55 7.22 -7.93 -13.87
N ILE A 56 8.37 -7.46 -13.40
CA ILE A 56 9.56 -7.22 -14.21
C ILE A 56 10.71 -7.94 -13.53
N LYS A 57 11.32 -8.89 -14.25
CA LYS A 57 12.41 -9.70 -13.72
C LYS A 57 13.53 -8.81 -13.16
N ASP A 58 13.84 -9.04 -11.89
CA ASP A 58 14.89 -8.36 -11.13
C ASP A 58 14.69 -6.84 -10.96
N VAL A 59 13.46 -6.33 -11.14
CA VAL A 59 13.13 -4.91 -10.95
C VAL A 59 11.87 -4.73 -10.14
N TRP A 60 10.78 -5.42 -10.48
CA TRP A 60 9.48 -5.23 -9.83
C TRP A 60 8.87 -6.58 -9.50
N HIS A 61 8.66 -6.79 -8.21
CA HIS A 61 7.96 -7.93 -7.64
C HIS A 61 6.76 -7.44 -6.84
N PHE A 62 5.60 -8.08 -7.02
CA PHE A 62 4.53 -8.00 -6.03
C PHE A 62 4.75 -9.08 -4.97
N VAL A 63 4.78 -8.64 -3.73
CA VAL A 63 4.97 -9.49 -2.54
C VAL A 63 3.77 -9.29 -1.61
N TYR A 64 3.68 -10.10 -0.55
CA TYR A 64 2.74 -9.83 0.53
C TYR A 64 3.52 -9.70 1.83
N GLU A 65 3.73 -8.47 2.28
CA GLU A 65 4.40 -8.19 3.55
C GLU A 65 3.47 -7.48 4.52
N THR A 66 3.63 -7.81 5.80
CA THR A 66 2.84 -7.24 6.88
C THR A 66 3.70 -6.28 7.67
N ASN A 67 3.32 -5.01 7.65
CA ASN A 67 4.06 -3.95 8.32
C ASN A 67 3.35 -3.51 9.61
N GLU A 68 3.88 -3.96 10.74
CA GLU A 68 3.41 -3.62 12.08
C GLU A 68 3.90 -2.24 12.55
N ASP A 69 4.81 -1.62 11.78
CA ASP A 69 5.52 -0.38 12.12
C ASP A 69 5.14 0.80 11.21
N ILE A 70 5.78 1.97 11.38
CA ILE A 70 5.75 3.04 10.37
C ILE A 70 6.86 2.77 9.34
N GLY A 71 6.71 3.29 8.12
CA GLY A 71 7.67 3.15 7.02
C GLY A 71 9.14 3.19 7.46
N PHE A 72 9.95 2.34 6.84
CA PHE A 72 11.36 2.09 7.19
C PHE A 72 11.60 1.57 8.62
N SER A 73 10.58 1.03 9.29
CA SER A 73 10.68 0.54 10.68
C SER A 73 11.24 1.58 11.65
N ILE A 74 11.02 2.87 11.37
CA ILE A 74 11.63 3.99 12.10
C ILE A 74 11.24 4.02 13.60
N LEU A 75 10.12 3.39 13.95
CA LEU A 75 9.61 3.28 15.32
C LEU A 75 9.75 1.86 15.92
N SER A 76 10.60 1.00 15.33
CA SER A 76 10.92 -0.32 15.88
C SER A 76 11.51 -0.27 17.29
N PHE A 77 12.19 0.82 17.67
CA PHE A 77 12.72 0.98 19.02
C PHE A 77 11.64 0.89 20.12
N LEU A 78 10.38 1.20 19.78
CA LEU A 78 9.24 1.12 20.70
C LEU A 78 8.90 -0.31 21.12
N ASP A 79 9.35 -1.33 20.38
CA ASP A 79 9.14 -2.74 20.73
C ASP A 79 9.78 -3.13 22.07
N ASN A 80 10.80 -2.37 22.50
CA ASN A 80 11.42 -2.56 23.81
C ASN A 80 10.56 -2.03 24.97
N PHE A 81 9.57 -1.19 24.69
CA PHE A 81 8.80 -0.45 25.70
C PHE A 81 7.31 -0.75 25.65
N LEU A 82 6.78 -1.10 24.47
CA LEU A 82 5.35 -1.28 24.22
C LEU A 82 5.07 -2.72 23.80
N THR A 83 3.95 -3.26 24.26
CA THR A 83 3.42 -4.52 23.69
C THR A 83 2.95 -4.27 22.25
N PRO A 84 2.90 -5.30 21.38
CA PRO A 84 2.44 -5.15 20.00
C PRO A 84 1.07 -4.46 19.86
N ASP A 85 0.11 -4.81 20.73
CA ASP A 85 -1.21 -4.19 20.75
C ASP A 85 -1.16 -2.71 21.15
N THR A 86 -0.32 -2.37 22.14
CA THR A 86 -0.15 -0.98 22.58
C THR A 86 0.53 -0.14 21.50
N LYS A 87 1.56 -0.70 20.85
CA LYS A 87 2.24 -0.07 19.71
C LYS A 87 1.26 0.18 18.57
N ARG A 88 0.45 -0.82 18.20
CA ARG A 88 -0.60 -0.67 17.18
C ARG A 88 -1.56 0.48 17.51
N ILE A 89 -2.10 0.53 18.72
CA ILE A 89 -3.01 1.62 19.14
C ILE A 89 -2.29 2.96 19.08
N PHE A 90 -1.06 3.04 19.58
CA PHE A 90 -0.23 4.24 19.50
C PHE A 90 -0.06 4.71 18.05
N LEU A 91 0.25 3.80 17.12
CA LEU A 91 0.41 4.12 15.70
C LEU A 91 -0.89 4.60 15.05
N ILE A 92 -2.02 3.95 15.37
CA ILE A 92 -3.35 4.39 14.89
C ILE A 92 -3.65 5.80 15.39
N CYS A 93 -3.40 6.09 16.66
CA CYS A 93 -3.62 7.41 17.24
C CYS A 93 -2.69 8.46 16.62
N LEU A 94 -1.40 8.15 16.46
CA LEU A 94 -0.41 9.05 15.89
C LEU A 94 -0.74 9.40 14.43
N GLN A 95 -0.98 8.39 13.59
CA GLN A 95 -1.33 8.59 12.19
C GLN A 95 -2.70 9.26 12.04
N GLY A 96 -3.70 8.84 12.82
CA GLY A 96 -5.04 9.43 12.82
C GLY A 96 -5.02 10.90 13.25
N PHE A 97 -4.20 11.27 14.23
CA PHE A 97 -4.00 12.66 14.63
C PHE A 97 -3.31 13.48 13.53
N GLY A 98 -2.32 12.92 12.84
CA GLY A 98 -1.71 13.54 11.67
C GLY A 98 -2.73 13.78 10.54
N VAL A 99 -3.56 12.79 10.23
CA VAL A 99 -4.67 12.91 9.26
C VAL A 99 -5.63 14.02 9.67
N LEU A 100 -6.01 14.09 10.95
CA LEU A 100 -6.88 15.14 11.47
C LEU A 100 -6.28 16.53 11.27
N ILE A 101 -5.00 16.73 11.60
CA ILE A 101 -4.32 18.03 11.41
C ILE A 101 -4.33 18.43 9.93
N ILE A 102 -3.93 17.51 9.04
CA ILE A 102 -3.85 17.78 7.60
C ILE A 102 -5.26 18.04 7.04
N PHE A 103 -6.28 17.33 7.53
CA PHE A 103 -7.67 17.56 7.15
C PHE A 103 -8.20 18.91 7.63
N LEU A 104 -7.91 19.32 8.87
CA LEU A 104 -8.26 20.65 9.36
C LEU A 104 -7.56 21.75 8.55
N TYR A 105 -6.29 21.54 8.18
CA TYR A 105 -5.58 22.44 7.28
C TYR A 105 -6.22 22.49 5.89
N TYR A 106 -6.62 21.35 5.34
CA TYR A 106 -7.35 21.27 4.08
C TYR A 106 -8.65 22.10 4.11
N LEU A 107 -9.41 22.03 5.21
CA LEU A 107 -10.64 22.84 5.37
C LEU A 107 -10.36 24.33 5.53
N TYR A 108 -9.22 24.69 6.12
CA TYR A 108 -8.83 26.09 6.32
C TYR A 108 -8.20 26.71 5.06
N SER A 109 -7.55 25.90 4.23
CA SER A 109 -6.88 26.35 3.02
C SER A 109 -7.87 27.00 2.06
N LYS A 110 -7.51 28.17 1.54
CA LYS A 110 -8.27 28.88 0.51
C LYS A 110 -7.66 28.71 -0.88
N GLU A 111 -6.48 28.10 -0.92
CA GLU A 111 -5.66 27.97 -2.11
C GLU A 111 -6.05 26.72 -2.89
N TRP A 112 -6.72 26.92 -4.03
CA TRP A 112 -7.26 25.83 -4.84
C TRP A 112 -6.20 24.80 -5.25
N TYR A 113 -4.95 25.23 -5.46
CA TYR A 113 -3.84 24.38 -5.88
C TYR A 113 -3.36 23.43 -4.77
N GLN A 114 -3.73 23.68 -3.51
CA GLN A 114 -3.37 22.81 -2.38
C GLN A 114 -4.36 21.65 -2.21
N PHE A 115 -5.60 21.78 -2.70
CA PHE A 115 -6.66 20.80 -2.43
C PHE A 115 -6.34 19.40 -2.95
N PHE A 116 -5.93 19.26 -4.21
CA PHE A 116 -5.64 17.96 -4.78
C PHE A 116 -4.44 17.27 -4.10
N PRO A 117 -3.28 17.95 -3.91
CA PRO A 117 -2.17 17.37 -3.15
C PRO A 117 -2.53 16.96 -1.71
N LEU A 118 -3.26 17.80 -0.98
CA LEU A 118 -3.71 17.51 0.38
C LEU A 118 -4.67 16.31 0.42
N ALA A 119 -5.60 16.21 -0.53
CA ALA A 119 -6.50 15.06 -0.63
C ALA A 119 -5.74 13.75 -0.89
N MET A 120 -4.67 13.77 -1.69
CA MET A 120 -3.80 12.61 -1.90
C MET A 120 -3.10 12.20 -0.59
N ILE A 121 -2.54 13.15 0.16
CA ILE A 121 -1.87 12.88 1.44
C ILE A 121 -2.87 12.31 2.45
N ILE A 122 -4.04 12.93 2.58
CA ILE A 122 -5.10 12.49 3.51
C ILE A 122 -5.57 11.08 3.15
N SER A 123 -5.87 10.81 1.87
CA SER A 123 -6.36 9.50 1.44
C SER A 123 -5.31 8.39 1.62
N GLY A 124 -4.03 8.68 1.34
CA GLY A 124 -2.93 7.75 1.60
C GLY A 124 -2.77 7.43 3.08
N ALA A 125 -2.60 8.47 3.92
CA ALA A 125 -2.45 8.29 5.36
C ALA A 125 -3.67 7.61 6.01
N LEU A 126 -4.88 7.97 5.59
CA LEU A 126 -6.12 7.35 6.07
C LEU A 126 -6.22 5.87 5.66
N GLY A 127 -5.78 5.51 4.45
CA GLY A 127 -5.72 4.11 4.00
C GLY A 127 -4.88 3.24 4.94
N ASN A 128 -3.69 3.72 5.32
CA ASN A 128 -2.82 3.01 6.26
C ASN A 128 -3.44 2.92 7.67
N VAL A 129 -4.14 3.96 8.14
CA VAL A 129 -4.88 3.92 9.43
C VAL A 129 -6.00 2.87 9.39
N ILE A 130 -6.79 2.85 8.32
CA ILE A 130 -7.89 1.88 8.13
C ILE A 130 -7.34 0.46 8.16
N ASP A 131 -6.23 0.21 7.48
CA ASP A 131 -5.58 -1.09 7.47
C ASP A 131 -5.18 -1.54 8.89
N ARG A 132 -4.57 -0.65 9.69
CA ARG A 132 -4.23 -0.96 11.09
C ARG A 132 -5.44 -1.21 11.96
N ILE A 133 -6.53 -0.49 11.77
CA ILE A 133 -7.78 -0.71 12.52
C ILE A 133 -8.37 -2.07 12.15
N MET A 134 -8.45 -2.39 10.87
CA MET A 134 -9.12 -3.61 10.39
C MET A 134 -8.29 -4.88 10.58
N ARG A 135 -6.98 -4.82 10.35
CA ARG A 135 -6.10 -6.01 10.26
C ARG A 135 -5.07 -6.11 11.37
N GLY A 136 -4.66 -5.00 11.96
CA GLY A 136 -3.54 -4.95 12.91
C GLY A 136 -2.25 -4.36 12.36
N TYR A 137 -2.11 -4.40 11.04
CA TYR A 137 -0.90 -4.02 10.31
C TYR A 137 -1.31 -3.42 8.97
N VAL A 138 -0.35 -2.81 8.30
CA VAL A 138 -0.48 -2.36 6.91
C VAL A 138 0.01 -3.46 5.98
N VAL A 139 -0.71 -3.67 4.87
CA VAL A 139 -0.28 -4.62 3.83
C VAL A 139 0.58 -3.88 2.83
N ASP A 140 1.86 -4.26 2.76
CA ASP A 140 2.82 -3.75 1.78
C ASP A 140 3.02 -4.80 0.70
N PHE A 141 3.06 -4.37 -0.57
CA PHE A 141 3.00 -5.32 -1.68
C PHE A 141 3.87 -4.97 -2.88
N VAL A 142 4.45 -3.77 -2.97
CA VAL A 142 5.36 -3.41 -4.07
C VAL A 142 6.80 -3.49 -3.58
N MET A 143 7.58 -4.39 -4.17
CA MET A 143 9.02 -4.48 -3.96
C MET A 143 9.76 -4.10 -5.23
N TRP A 144 10.64 -3.10 -5.12
CA TRP A 144 11.50 -2.66 -6.21
C TRP A 144 12.97 -3.00 -5.95
N ILE A 145 13.63 -3.52 -6.97
CA ILE A 145 15.04 -3.90 -6.95
C ILE A 145 15.76 -3.06 -8.01
N PHE A 146 16.83 -2.38 -7.60
CA PHE A 146 17.63 -1.56 -8.49
C PHE A 146 19.02 -2.17 -8.63
N LYS A 147 19.21 -3.03 -9.64
CA LYS A 147 20.48 -3.76 -9.87
C LYS A 147 21.73 -2.89 -9.95
N PHE A 148 21.58 -1.64 -10.37
CA PHE A 148 22.69 -0.68 -10.47
C PHE A 148 23.06 -0.04 -9.12
N ILE A 149 22.24 -0.24 -8.08
CA ILE A 149 22.45 0.30 -6.73
C ILE A 149 23.02 -0.82 -5.83
N PRO A 150 24.12 -0.57 -5.10
CA PRO A 150 24.64 -1.54 -4.13
C PRO A 150 23.60 -1.92 -3.07
N HIS A 151 23.56 -3.19 -2.66
CA HIS A 151 22.62 -3.68 -1.63
C HIS A 151 22.65 -2.88 -0.31
N ARG A 152 23.83 -2.36 0.05
CA ARG A 152 24.03 -1.50 1.23
C ARG A 152 23.36 -0.12 1.14
N LEU A 153 22.77 0.24 -0.01
CA LEU A 153 22.24 1.57 -0.29
C LEU A 153 20.75 1.48 -0.68
N PHE A 154 19.91 1.00 0.22
CA PHE A 154 18.45 0.84 0.02
C PHE A 154 18.09 -0.03 -1.20
N ASN A 155 18.77 -1.16 -1.37
CA ASN A 155 18.46 -2.13 -2.43
C ASN A 155 18.34 -3.56 -1.85
N PRO A 156 17.14 -4.17 -1.83
CA PRO A 156 15.88 -3.67 -2.40
C PRO A 156 15.38 -2.38 -1.72
N TRP A 157 14.62 -1.59 -2.48
CA TRP A 157 13.90 -0.47 -1.91
C TRP A 157 12.86 -1.01 -0.90
N PRO A 158 12.64 -0.34 0.24
CA PRO A 158 11.65 -0.78 1.21
C PRO A 158 10.30 -1.02 0.55
N ILE A 159 9.64 -2.10 0.95
CA ILE A 159 8.39 -2.53 0.36
C ILE A 159 7.31 -1.52 0.77
N PHE A 160 6.45 -1.16 -0.16
CA PHE A 160 5.45 -0.11 0.04
C PHE A 160 4.11 -0.51 -0.58
N ASN A 161 3.08 0.28 -0.28
CA ASN A 161 1.75 0.12 -0.83
C ASN A 161 1.28 1.37 -1.60
N LEU A 162 0.05 1.32 -2.10
CA LEU A 162 -0.52 2.45 -2.85
C LEU A 162 -0.81 3.68 -1.96
N ALA A 163 -1.10 3.47 -0.68
CA ALA A 163 -1.29 4.56 0.28
C ALA A 163 0.01 5.35 0.51
N ASP A 164 1.16 4.69 0.54
CA ASP A 164 2.47 5.33 0.60
C ASP A 164 2.75 6.14 -0.67
N VAL A 165 2.40 5.59 -1.83
CA VAL A 165 2.54 6.29 -3.12
C VAL A 165 1.70 7.58 -3.15
N TYR A 166 0.44 7.52 -2.72
CA TYR A 166 -0.42 8.72 -2.65
C TYR A 166 0.13 9.76 -1.67
N THR A 167 0.64 9.31 -0.53
CA THR A 167 1.26 10.20 0.47
C THR A 167 2.49 10.90 -0.10
N VAL A 168 3.40 10.16 -0.74
CA VAL A 168 4.64 10.70 -1.30
C VAL A 168 4.36 11.62 -2.50
N ILE A 169 3.54 11.20 -3.46
CA ILE A 169 3.20 12.02 -4.63
C ILE A 169 2.45 13.27 -4.20
N GLY A 170 1.50 13.15 -3.26
CA GLY A 170 0.78 14.29 -2.71
C GLY A 170 1.70 15.29 -2.02
N ALA A 171 2.66 14.82 -1.21
CA ALA A 171 3.64 15.69 -0.55
C ALA A 171 4.54 16.42 -1.56
N ILE A 172 5.06 15.72 -2.57
CA ILE A 172 5.87 16.32 -3.64
C ILE A 172 5.05 17.34 -4.43
N ALA A 173 3.82 16.99 -4.81
CA ALA A 173 2.93 17.89 -5.55
C ALA A 173 2.60 19.14 -4.73
N LEU A 174 2.32 19.01 -3.43
CA LEU A 174 2.05 20.14 -2.55
C LEU A 174 3.25 21.09 -2.48
N PHE A 175 4.45 20.54 -2.30
CA PHE A 175 5.68 21.31 -2.27
C PHE A 175 5.91 22.09 -3.57
N ILE A 176 5.76 21.44 -4.73
CA ILE A 176 5.91 22.07 -6.03
C ILE A 176 4.86 23.18 -6.23
N MET A 177 3.60 22.92 -5.90
CA MET A 177 2.54 23.93 -6.05
C MET A 177 2.79 25.15 -5.17
N ILE A 178 3.20 24.96 -3.92
CA ILE A 178 3.56 26.09 -3.04
C ILE A 178 4.71 26.90 -3.65
N MET A 179 5.76 26.25 -4.15
CA MET A 179 6.90 26.96 -4.75
C MET A 179 6.52 27.79 -5.98
N ILE A 180 5.63 27.27 -6.82
CA ILE A 180 5.18 27.95 -8.05
C ILE A 180 4.22 29.10 -7.73
N PHE A 181 3.26 28.91 -6.81
CA PHE A 181 2.20 29.89 -6.58
C PHE A 181 2.55 30.93 -5.50
N ASP A 182 3.30 30.59 -4.44
CA ASP A 182 3.76 31.56 -3.42
C ASP A 182 4.74 32.59 -4.02
N SER A 183 5.53 32.18 -5.00
CA SER A 183 6.40 33.12 -5.75
C SER A 183 5.62 34.07 -6.66
N SER A 184 4.38 33.72 -7.04
CA SER A 184 3.55 34.56 -7.91
C SER A 184 2.82 35.69 -7.16
N GLU A 185 2.49 35.50 -5.88
CA GLU A 185 1.88 36.53 -5.04
C GLU A 185 2.89 37.57 -4.56
N LYS A 186 4.13 37.16 -4.23
CA LYS A 186 5.18 38.10 -3.79
C LYS A 186 5.68 39.05 -4.89
N ASN A 187 5.38 38.76 -6.15
CA ASN A 187 5.77 39.57 -7.30
C ASN A 187 4.63 40.50 -7.80
N LYS A 188 3.51 40.57 -7.09
CA LYS A 188 2.42 41.53 -7.31
C LYS A 188 2.41 42.59 -6.22
#